data_AF-A0A961JDK7-F1
#
_entry.id   AF-A0A961JDK7-F1
#
_cell.length_a   1.000
_cell.length_b   1.000
_cell.length_c   1.000
_cell.angle_alpha   90.00
_cell.angle_beta   90.00
_cell.angle_gamma   90.00
#
_symmetry.space_group_name_H-M   'P 1'
#
loop_
_entity.id
_entity.type
_entity.pdbx_description
1 polymer ?
#
loop_
_entity_poly.entity_id
_entity_poly.type
_entity_poly.pdbx_seq_one_letter_code
_entity_poly.pdbx_strand_id
1 'polypeptide(L)'
;MSDTTKTPKLSRRDLAGLTAAATVLAAAPALGAQNRMNRALALCQSALGELQGATPNKGGHRKVAMEHLEYVISQIKLGIQAGES
;
A
#
# COMPACT_ATOMS: atom_id res chain seq x y z
N MET A 1 6.63 -73.82 31.39
CA MET A 1 7.66 -72.99 30.74
C MET A 1 6.97 -72.28 29.59
N SER A 2 6.35 -71.13 29.86
CA SER A 2 5.44 -70.47 28.92
C SER A 2 5.66 -68.95 28.92
N ASP A 3 5.82 -68.45 27.71
CA ASP A 3 5.47 -67.12 27.19
C ASP A 3 6.00 -65.86 27.84
N THR A 4 6.69 -65.04 27.04
CA THR A 4 5.99 -63.91 26.40
C THR A 4 6.91 -63.14 25.46
N THR A 5 6.36 -62.95 24.26
CA THR A 5 6.79 -62.16 23.11
C THR A 5 7.31 -60.75 23.42
N LYS A 6 8.46 -60.44 22.81
CA LYS A 6 9.07 -59.11 22.74
C LYS A 6 8.19 -58.19 21.88
N THR A 7 7.58 -57.19 22.50
CA THR A 7 6.85 -56.11 21.81
C THR A 7 7.62 -54.80 22.00
N PRO A 8 8.09 -54.13 20.93
CA PRO A 8 8.57 -52.77 21.06
C PRO A 8 7.34 -51.88 21.35
N LYS A 9 7.20 -51.44 22.59
CA LYS A 9 6.23 -50.40 22.96
C LYS A 9 6.68 -49.10 22.28
N LEU A 10 6.15 -48.81 21.09
CA LEU A 10 6.21 -47.47 20.53
C LEU A 10 5.56 -46.53 21.54
N SER A 11 6.39 -45.68 22.13
CA SER A 11 6.01 -44.78 23.19
C SER A 11 5.14 -43.69 22.58
N ARG A 12 3.98 -43.41 23.19
CA ARG A 12 3.12 -42.27 22.82
C ARG A 12 3.85 -40.92 22.87
N ARG A 13 5.06 -40.88 23.44
CA ARG A 13 5.96 -39.73 23.45
C ARG A 13 6.62 -39.46 22.08
N ASP A 14 6.68 -40.44 21.19
CA ASP A 14 7.30 -40.29 19.86
C ASP A 14 6.33 -39.72 18.82
N LEU A 15 5.05 -39.52 19.19
CA LEU A 15 4.00 -38.95 18.34
C LEU A 15 3.52 -37.59 18.85
N ALA A 16 4.44 -36.78 19.37
CA ALA A 16 4.14 -35.46 19.91
C ALA A 16 5.10 -34.41 19.31
N GLY A 17 4.92 -34.07 18.04
CA GLY A 17 5.79 -33.04 17.46
C GLY A 17 5.67 -32.80 15.97
N LEU A 18 4.46 -32.73 15.42
CA LEU A 18 4.28 -32.12 14.09
C LEU A 18 2.91 -31.47 13.98
N THR A 19 2.65 -30.49 14.87
CA THR A 19 1.60 -29.51 14.62
C THR A 19 2.05 -28.64 13.47
N ALA A 20 1.44 -28.81 12.31
CA ALA A 20 1.64 -27.98 11.14
C ALA A 20 1.45 -26.51 11.53
N ALA A 21 2.55 -25.75 11.55
CA ALA A 21 2.49 -24.30 11.65
C ALA A 21 1.94 -23.77 10.32
N ALA A 22 0.61 -23.74 10.20
CA ALA A 22 -0.06 -22.96 9.16
C ALA A 22 0.16 -21.49 9.50
N THR A 23 1.29 -20.94 9.06
CA THR A 23 1.50 -19.49 9.09
C THR A 23 0.55 -18.89 8.07
N VAL A 24 -0.64 -18.48 8.51
CA VAL A 24 -1.47 -17.54 7.76
C VAL A 24 -0.66 -16.26 7.67
N LEU A 25 -0.05 -16.03 6.51
CA LEU A 25 0.46 -14.71 6.15
C LEU A 25 -0.79 -13.85 5.97
N ALA A 26 -1.23 -13.23 7.06
CA ALA A 26 -2.24 -12.18 6.99
C ALA A 26 -1.67 -11.11 6.07
N ALA A 27 -2.20 -11.03 4.85
CA ALA A 27 -1.99 -9.89 3.98
C ALA A 27 -2.61 -8.70 4.70
N ALA A 28 -1.81 -7.99 5.49
CA ALA A 28 -2.20 -6.69 6.00
C ALA A 28 -2.59 -5.87 4.76
N PRO A 29 -3.82 -5.32 4.67
CA PRO A 29 -4.13 -4.40 3.60
C PRO A 29 -3.07 -3.31 3.68
N ALA A 30 -2.41 -3.04 2.57
CA ALA A 30 -1.32 -2.08 2.50
C ALA A 30 -1.83 -0.66 2.80
N LEU A 31 -2.11 -0.36 4.06
CA LEU A 31 -2.40 0.97 4.62
C LEU A 31 -1.21 1.93 4.46
N GLY A 32 -0.06 1.42 3.96
CA GLY A 32 1.15 2.18 3.68
C GLY A 32 1.31 2.61 2.21
N ALA A 33 0.43 2.20 1.29
CA ALA A 33 0.37 2.86 -0.01
C ALA A 33 -0.37 4.20 0.20
N GLN A 34 0.36 5.25 0.62
CA GLN A 34 -0.15 6.62 0.47
C GLN A 34 -0.82 6.71 -0.90
N ASN A 35 -2.13 6.94 -0.93
CA ASN A 35 -2.89 6.94 -2.17
C ASN A 35 -2.11 7.79 -3.18
N ARG A 36 -1.65 7.18 -4.28
CA ARG A 36 -0.78 7.84 -5.26
C ARG A 36 -1.40 9.17 -5.73
N MET A 37 -2.73 9.24 -5.74
CA MET A 37 -3.49 10.44 -6.05
C MET A 37 -3.32 11.53 -4.98
N ASN A 38 -3.28 11.19 -3.69
CA ASN A 38 -3.01 12.15 -2.62
C ASN A 38 -1.59 12.73 -2.71
N ARG A 39 -0.59 11.90 -3.06
CA ARG A 39 0.77 12.38 -3.33
C ARG A 39 0.82 13.30 -4.55
N ALA A 40 0.18 12.90 -5.65
CA ALA A 40 0.10 13.71 -6.86
C ALA A 40 -0.57 15.06 -6.60
N LEU A 41 -1.66 15.08 -5.81
CA LEU A 41 -2.37 16.29 -5.42
C LEU A 41 -1.45 17.27 -4.68
N ALA A 42 -0.68 16.78 -3.69
CA ALA A 42 0.25 17.61 -2.93
C ALA A 42 1.35 18.22 -3.83
N LEU A 43 1.91 17.44 -4.76
CA LEU A 43 2.92 17.91 -5.70
C LEU A 43 2.37 18.99 -6.64
N CYS A 44 1.17 18.78 -7.19
CA CYS A 44 0.52 19.76 -8.06
C CYS A 44 0.22 21.07 -7.33
N GLN A 45 -0.20 21.00 -6.05
CA GLN A 45 -0.43 22.20 -5.23
C GLN A 45 0.87 22.95 -4.94
N SER A 46 1.96 22.25 -4.66
CA SER A 46 3.29 22.87 -4.49
C SER A 46 3.72 23.59 -5.77
N ALA A 47 3.64 22.91 -6.92
CA ALA A 47 3.98 23.49 -8.21
C ALA A 47 3.14 24.72 -8.55
N LEU A 48 1.85 24.73 -8.17
CA LEU A 48 0.97 25.88 -8.37
C LEU A 48 1.44 27.07 -7.51
N GLY A 49 1.80 26.83 -6.24
CA GLY A 49 2.36 27.86 -5.36
C GLY A 49 3.69 28.43 -5.88
N GLU A 50 4.58 27.57 -6.39
CA GLU A 50 5.83 27.99 -7.02
C GLU A 50 5.59 28.87 -8.25
N LEU A 51 4.63 28.49 -9.10
CA LEU A 51 4.27 29.29 -10.28
C LEU A 51 3.59 30.61 -9.89
N GLN A 52 2.77 30.65 -8.84
CA GLN A 52 2.16 31.88 -8.35
C GLN A 52 3.21 32.86 -7.80
N GLY A 53 4.24 32.35 -7.12
CA GLY A 53 5.36 33.15 -6.61
C GLY A 53 6.39 33.55 -7.69
N ALA A 54 6.38 32.92 -8.86
CA ALA A 54 7.35 33.19 -9.91
C ALA A 54 7.10 34.55 -10.58
N THR A 55 8.04 35.49 -10.41
CA THR A 55 7.98 36.84 -11.02
C THR A 55 7.96 36.84 -12.56
N PRO A 56 8.77 36.02 -13.26
CA PRO A 56 8.77 35.99 -14.72
C PRO A 56 7.56 35.24 -15.30
N ASN A 57 6.67 35.93 -16.02
CA ASN A 57 5.61 35.29 -16.79
C ASN A 57 6.14 34.83 -18.17
N LYS A 58 7.18 34.00 -18.20
CA LYS A 58 7.95 33.55 -19.40
C LYS A 58 7.09 33.48 -20.69
N GLY A 59 6.92 34.59 -21.41
CA GLY A 59 6.04 34.67 -22.60
C GLY A 59 4.55 34.27 -22.40
N GLY A 60 4.02 34.26 -21.18
CA GLY A 60 2.66 33.77 -20.86
C GLY A 60 2.60 32.31 -20.38
N HIS A 61 3.70 31.55 -20.48
CA HIS A 61 3.74 30.13 -20.11
C HIS A 61 3.43 29.88 -18.63
N ARG A 62 3.71 30.83 -17.73
CA ARG A 62 3.38 30.68 -16.30
C ARG A 62 1.86 30.63 -16.11
N LYS A 63 1.12 31.52 -16.76
CA LYS A 63 -0.35 31.53 -16.69
C LYS A 63 -0.93 30.23 -17.25
N VAL A 64 -0.46 29.82 -18.42
CA VAL A 64 -0.88 28.56 -19.06
C VAL A 64 -0.57 27.34 -18.18
N ALA A 65 0.61 27.30 -17.56
CA ALA A 65 0.99 26.24 -16.64
C ALA A 65 0.11 26.19 -15.38
N MET A 66 -0.29 27.36 -14.83
CA MET A 66 -1.23 27.43 -13.72
C MET A 66 -2.61 26.87 -14.12
N GLU A 67 -3.14 27.28 -15.27
CA GLU A 67 -4.42 26.77 -15.79
C GLU A 67 -4.40 25.24 -15.95
N HIS A 68 -3.29 24.68 -16.47
CA HIS A 68 -3.12 23.23 -16.56
C HIS A 68 -3.06 22.54 -15.20
N LEU A 69 -2.34 23.11 -14.22
CA LEU A 69 -2.28 22.54 -12.87
C LEU A 69 -3.63 22.59 -12.17
N GLU A 70 -4.39 23.67 -12.31
CA GLU A 70 -5.73 23.79 -11.73
C GLU A 70 -6.67 22.71 -12.29
N TYR A 71 -6.63 22.48 -13.61
CA TYR A 71 -7.38 21.39 -14.25
C TYR A 71 -6.97 20.02 -13.70
N VAL A 72 -5.66 19.72 -13.63
CA VAL A 72 -5.16 18.43 -13.14
C VAL A 72 -5.52 18.21 -11.66
N ILE A 73 -5.41 19.24 -10.82
CA ILE A 73 -5.83 19.19 -9.41
C ILE A 73 -7.31 18.82 -9.29
N SER A 74 -8.16 19.40 -10.13
CA SER A 74 -9.59 19.08 -10.16
C SER A 74 -9.82 17.60 -10.52
N GLN A 75 -9.16 17.10 -11.57
CA GLN A 75 -9.27 15.69 -11.99
C GLN A 75 -8.80 14.72 -10.91
N ILE A 76 -7.69 15.02 -10.23
CA ILE A 76 -7.17 14.18 -9.14
C ILE A 76 -8.17 14.12 -7.98
N LYS A 77 -8.78 15.25 -7.59
CA LYS A 77 -9.80 15.28 -6.54
C LYS A 77 -11.02 14.43 -6.89
N LEU A 78 -11.48 14.48 -8.14
CA LEU A 78 -12.57 13.63 -8.63
C LEU A 78 -12.19 12.15 -8.57
N GLY A 79 -10.96 11.80 -8.96
CA GLY A 79 -10.46 10.42 -8.89
C GLY A 79 -10.35 9.89 -7.46
N ILE A 80 -9.94 10.73 -6.50
CA ILE A 80 -9.91 10.39 -5.07
C ILE A 80 -11.34 10.12 -4.58
N GLN A 81 -12.28 11.04 -4.84
CA GLN A 81 -13.68 10.90 -4.43
C GLN A 81 -14.32 9.63 -5.02
N ALA A 82 -14.09 9.35 -6.31
CA ALA A 82 -14.61 8.15 -6.96
C ALA A 82 -14.01 6.86 -6.39
N GLY A 83 -12.76 6.88 -5.93
CA GLY A 83 -12.12 5.73 -5.29
C GLY A 83 -12.49 5.54 -3.81
N GLU A 84 -13.10 6.54 -3.19
CA GLU A 84 -13.67 6.49 -1.83
C GLU A 84 -15.14 6.04 -1.80
N SER A 85 -15.77 5.87 -2.97
CA SER A 85 -17.18 5.45 -3.16
C SER A 85 -17.32 3.93 -3.29
#